data_AF-A0A369XYN6-F1
#
_entry.id   AF-A0A369XYN6-F1
#
_cell.length_a   1.000
_cell.length_b   1.000
_cell.length_c   1.000
_cell.angle_alpha   90.00
_cell.angle_beta   90.00
_cell.angle_gamma   90.00
#
_symmetry.space_group_name_H-M   'P 1'
#
loop_
_entity.id
_entity.type
_entity.pdbx_description
1 polymer ?
#
loop_
_entity_poly.entity_id
_entity_poly.type
_entity_poly.pdbx_seq_one_letter_code
_entity_poly.pdbx_strand_id
1 'polypeptide(L)'
;MKKITFILTLLSALLLTSCSSLNPAEKQQVLKLKSLGIQEDSLGTKSPAAAGALNLLPGGGNFYLGQTGPAIGNLLFWPVSAVWGVPQAIMDAKTINTKETVAYYNYNPEGKKEIARREGMTETNSPANSDSELEKLKKDLELMKLKNEIRDEIKNEVRYETMKNR
;
A
#
# COMPACT_ATOMS: atom_id res chain seq x y z
N MET A 1 1.75 38.01 -21.35
CA MET A 1 1.43 36.76 -22.08
C MET A 1 2.27 35.57 -21.60
N LYS A 2 3.61 35.59 -21.67
CA LYS A 2 4.47 34.46 -21.22
C LYS A 2 4.20 33.95 -19.79
N LYS A 3 3.92 34.85 -18.83
CA LYS A 3 3.59 34.49 -17.44
C LYS A 3 2.24 33.75 -17.30
N ILE A 4 1.24 34.15 -18.08
CA ILE A 4 -0.10 33.51 -18.07
C ILE A 4 -0.02 32.11 -18.67
N THR A 5 0.71 31.96 -19.79
CA THR A 5 0.97 30.64 -20.39
C THR A 5 1.72 29.74 -19.40
N PHE A 6 2.73 30.26 -18.69
CA PHE A 6 3.47 29.48 -17.70
C PHE A 6 2.60 29.01 -16.53
N ILE A 7 1.71 29.88 -16.02
CA ILE A 7 0.76 29.54 -14.95
C ILE A 7 -0.24 28.48 -15.43
N LEU A 8 -0.75 28.60 -16.67
CA LEU A 8 -1.71 27.65 -17.23
C LEU A 8 -1.08 26.27 -17.43
N THR A 9 0.18 26.21 -17.88
CA THR A 9 0.91 24.95 -18.05
C THR A 9 1.22 24.28 -16.70
N LEU A 10 1.64 25.06 -15.70
CA LEU A 10 1.89 24.55 -14.35
C LEU A 10 0.60 24.01 -13.72
N LEU A 11 -0.52 24.71 -13.91
CA LEU A 11 -1.81 24.29 -13.40
C LEU A 11 -2.30 23.00 -14.05
N SER A 12 -2.16 22.88 -15.37
CA SER A 12 -2.50 21.64 -16.10
C SER A 12 -1.69 20.44 -15.62
N ALA A 13 -0.39 20.63 -15.33
CA ALA A 13 0.47 19.58 -14.81
C ALA A 13 0.03 19.05 -13.42
N LEU A 14 -0.46 19.92 -12.53
CA LEU A 14 -0.95 19.53 -11.20
C LEU A 14 -2.22 18.67 -11.28
N LEU A 15 -3.11 18.97 -12.22
CA LEU A 15 -4.42 18.30 -12.36
C LEU A 15 -4.32 16.86 -12.89
N LEU A 16 -3.21 16.51 -13.55
CA LEU A 16 -3.00 15.17 -14.11
C LEU A 16 -2.55 14.11 -13.10
N THR A 17 -2.27 14.48 -11.84
CA THR A 17 -1.56 13.62 -10.88
C THR A 17 -2.42 12.68 -10.06
N SER A 18 -3.73 12.55 -10.31
CA SER A 18 -4.59 11.77 -9.39
C SER A 18 -5.75 11.07 -10.09
N CYS A 19 -5.42 10.11 -10.95
CA CYS A 19 -6.38 9.11 -11.39
C CYS A 19 -6.15 7.82 -10.57
N SER A 20 -7.02 7.58 -9.58
CA SER A 20 -7.03 6.33 -8.84
C SER A 20 -7.63 5.24 -9.72
N SER A 21 -6.80 4.38 -10.34
CA SER A 21 -7.27 3.30 -11.22
C SER A 21 -6.66 1.95 -10.83
N LEU A 22 -7.40 0.86 -11.07
CA LEU A 22 -6.92 -0.51 -10.82
C LEU A 22 -6.12 -1.05 -12.01
N ASN A 23 -4.92 -1.56 -11.73
CA ASN A 23 -4.07 -2.30 -12.67
C ASN A 23 -4.67 -3.70 -12.98
N PRO A 24 -4.43 -4.33 -14.14
CA PRO A 24 -4.99 -5.65 -14.45
C PRO A 24 -4.65 -6.74 -13.44
N ALA A 25 -3.45 -6.70 -12.84
CA ALA A 25 -3.07 -7.62 -11.76
C ALA A 25 -3.96 -7.45 -10.51
N GLU A 26 -4.25 -6.22 -10.11
CA GLU A 26 -5.16 -5.92 -9.01
C GLU A 26 -6.58 -6.40 -9.34
N LYS A 27 -7.05 -6.22 -10.59
CA LYS A 27 -8.37 -6.72 -11.03
C LYS A 27 -8.50 -8.24 -10.90
N GLN A 28 -7.46 -8.99 -11.27
CA GLN A 28 -7.46 -10.45 -11.10
C GLN A 28 -7.56 -10.85 -9.62
N GLN A 29 -6.89 -10.13 -8.74
CA GLN A 29 -6.95 -10.36 -7.29
C GLN A 29 -8.34 -10.02 -6.73
N VAL A 30 -8.96 -8.93 -7.19
CA VAL A 30 -10.35 -8.60 -6.83
C VAL A 30 -11.30 -9.73 -7.24
N LEU A 31 -11.17 -10.27 -8.47
CA LEU A 31 -11.96 -11.41 -8.92
C LEU A 31 -11.73 -12.66 -8.07
N LYS A 32 -10.48 -12.91 -7.67
CA LYS A 32 -10.13 -13.99 -6.75
C LYS A 32 -10.81 -13.81 -5.40
N LEU A 33 -10.68 -12.64 -4.78
CA LEU A 33 -11.36 -12.32 -3.51
C LEU A 33 -12.87 -12.51 -3.61
N LYS A 34 -13.47 -12.06 -4.71
CA LYS A 34 -14.90 -12.23 -4.98
C LYS A 34 -15.31 -13.69 -5.11
N SER A 35 -14.51 -14.53 -5.77
CA SER A 35 -14.76 -15.98 -5.85
C SER A 35 -14.69 -16.67 -4.48
N LEU A 36 -13.91 -16.11 -3.55
CA LEU A 36 -13.82 -16.55 -2.15
C LEU A 36 -14.92 -15.94 -1.26
N GLY A 37 -15.87 -15.22 -1.83
CA GLY A 37 -16.96 -14.56 -1.12
C GLY A 37 -16.51 -13.37 -0.26
N ILE A 38 -15.35 -12.78 -0.55
CA ILE A 38 -14.85 -11.56 0.11
C ILE A 38 -15.32 -10.37 -0.71
N GLN A 39 -15.96 -9.40 -0.04
CA GLN A 39 -16.41 -8.17 -0.70
C GLN A 39 -15.22 -7.26 -1.02
N GLU A 40 -15.27 -6.62 -2.19
CA GLU A 40 -14.20 -5.82 -2.77
C GLU A 40 -13.86 -4.59 -1.91
N ASP A 41 -14.72 -4.19 -0.98
CA ASP A 41 -14.57 -3.05 -0.08
C ASP A 41 -14.70 -3.46 1.41
N SER A 42 -14.46 -4.74 1.72
CA SER A 42 -14.70 -5.33 3.05
C SER A 42 -14.04 -4.61 4.24
N LEU A 43 -12.94 -3.86 4.01
CA LEU A 43 -12.30 -3.06 5.06
C LEU A 43 -13.01 -1.72 5.32
N GLY A 44 -13.69 -1.16 4.32
CA GLY A 44 -14.51 0.06 4.48
C GLY A 44 -13.78 1.31 5.01
N THR A 45 -12.45 1.40 4.88
CA THR A 45 -11.61 2.43 5.51
C THR A 45 -12.02 3.86 5.15
N LYS A 46 -12.49 4.08 3.91
CA LYS A 46 -12.99 5.37 3.41
C LYS A 46 -14.48 5.28 3.10
N SER A 47 -15.29 6.18 3.64
CA SER A 47 -16.72 6.22 3.32
C SER A 47 -16.96 6.93 1.98
N PRO A 48 -17.55 6.26 0.96
CA PRO A 48 -17.85 6.91 -0.32
C PRO A 48 -18.87 8.04 -0.17
N ALA A 49 -19.86 7.86 0.70
CA ALA A 49 -20.85 8.90 0.98
C ALA A 49 -20.21 10.12 1.65
N ALA A 50 -19.29 9.91 2.61
CA ALA A 50 -18.57 11.01 3.23
C ALA A 50 -17.66 11.72 2.21
N ALA A 51 -16.94 10.98 1.37
CA ALA A 51 -16.09 11.55 0.33
C ALA A 51 -16.91 12.40 -0.66
N GLY A 52 -18.07 11.91 -1.11
CA GLY A 52 -18.99 12.67 -1.96
C GLY A 52 -19.53 13.93 -1.27
N ALA A 53 -20.05 13.79 -0.04
CA ALA A 53 -20.61 14.90 0.72
C ALA A 53 -19.57 15.99 1.00
N LEU A 54 -18.35 15.61 1.36
CA LEU A 54 -17.25 16.55 1.57
C LEU A 54 -16.82 17.25 0.28
N ASN A 55 -17.08 16.68 -0.89
CA ASN A 55 -16.80 17.32 -2.18
C ASN A 55 -17.90 18.26 -2.67
N LEU A 56 -18.98 18.44 -1.91
CA LEU A 56 -19.85 19.59 -2.07
C LEU A 56 -19.10 20.89 -1.73
N LEU A 57 -18.18 20.79 -0.76
CA LEU A 57 -17.18 21.82 -0.50
C LEU A 57 -16.06 21.72 -1.55
N PRO A 58 -15.48 22.86 -1.94
CA PRO A 58 -14.43 22.89 -2.96
C PRO A 58 -13.23 21.99 -2.59
N GLY A 59 -13.13 20.83 -3.26
CA GLY A 59 -12.04 19.87 -3.08
C GLY A 59 -12.02 19.11 -1.75
N GLY A 60 -13.03 19.29 -0.87
CA GLY A 60 -13.03 18.70 0.47
C GLY A 60 -13.05 17.16 0.47
N GLY A 61 -13.78 16.56 -0.47
CA GLY A 61 -13.80 15.12 -0.67
C GLY A 61 -12.45 14.59 -1.16
N ASN A 62 -11.81 15.31 -2.09
CA ASN A 62 -10.50 14.92 -2.60
C ASN A 62 -9.41 15.05 -1.53
N PHE A 63 -9.47 16.06 -0.65
CA PHE A 63 -8.56 16.15 0.50
C PHE A 63 -8.75 14.98 1.48
N TYR A 64 -9.99 14.58 1.77
CA TYR A 64 -10.29 13.42 2.61
C TYR A 64 -9.71 12.11 2.03
N LEU A 65 -9.66 12.01 0.71
CA LEU A 65 -9.07 10.90 -0.03
C LEU A 65 -7.55 11.04 -0.27
N GLY A 66 -6.93 12.15 0.13
CA GLY A 66 -5.50 12.42 -0.07
C GLY A 66 -5.10 12.80 -1.50
N GLN A 67 -6.05 13.22 -2.33
CA GLN A 67 -5.85 13.56 -3.74
C GLN A 67 -5.69 15.08 -3.93
N THR A 68 -4.49 15.59 -3.69
CA THR A 68 -4.22 17.04 -3.72
C THR A 68 -4.44 17.70 -5.09
N GLY A 69 -4.13 17.01 -6.20
CA GLY A 69 -4.31 17.56 -7.56
C GLY A 69 -5.79 17.90 -7.87
N PRO A 70 -6.70 16.91 -7.83
CA PRO A 70 -8.13 17.12 -7.98
C PRO A 70 -8.73 18.05 -6.94
N ALA A 71 -8.19 18.06 -5.71
CA ALA A 71 -8.65 18.99 -4.69
C ALA A 71 -8.43 20.45 -5.11
N ILE A 72 -7.23 20.78 -5.61
CA ILE A 72 -6.90 22.11 -6.13
C ILE A 72 -7.75 22.43 -7.38
N GLY A 73 -7.93 21.46 -8.28
CA GLY A 73 -8.80 21.64 -9.45
C GLY A 73 -10.23 21.97 -9.06
N ASN A 74 -10.80 21.19 -8.14
CA ASN A 74 -12.16 21.40 -7.68
C ASN A 74 -12.32 22.72 -6.92
N LEU A 75 -11.29 23.18 -6.20
CA LEU A 75 -11.28 24.49 -5.57
C LEU A 75 -11.33 25.64 -6.59
N LEU A 76 -10.61 25.52 -7.70
CA LEU A 76 -10.55 26.57 -8.73
C LEU A 76 -11.81 26.67 -9.59
N PHE A 77 -12.47 25.53 -9.84
CA PHE A 77 -13.68 25.46 -10.67
C PHE A 77 -14.98 25.42 -9.85
N TRP A 78 -14.90 25.62 -8.54
CA TRP A 78 -16.07 25.70 -7.67
C TRP A 78 -16.90 26.96 -8.02
N PRO A 79 -18.25 26.91 -8.00
CA PRO A 79 -19.11 25.79 -7.58
C PRO A 79 -19.42 24.75 -8.65
N VAL A 80 -19.07 25.02 -9.91
CA VAL A 80 -19.38 24.15 -11.05
C VAL A 80 -18.74 22.76 -10.88
N SER A 81 -17.60 22.71 -10.19
CA SER A 81 -16.87 21.48 -9.86
C SER A 81 -17.62 20.46 -9.03
N ALA A 82 -18.68 20.84 -8.30
CA ALA A 82 -19.49 19.88 -7.55
C ALA A 82 -20.16 18.84 -8.47
N VAL A 83 -20.45 19.21 -9.73
CA VAL A 83 -21.12 18.33 -10.71
C VAL A 83 -20.28 17.09 -11.04
N TRP A 84 -18.95 17.23 -11.18
CA TRP A 84 -18.05 16.10 -11.45
C TRP A 84 -17.28 15.64 -10.22
N GLY A 85 -16.96 16.56 -9.30
CA GLY A 85 -16.20 16.27 -8.09
C GLY A 85 -16.91 15.31 -7.16
N VAL A 86 -18.21 15.47 -6.94
CA VAL A 86 -18.97 14.58 -6.03
C VAL A 86 -19.03 13.14 -6.55
N PRO A 87 -19.46 12.87 -7.81
CA PRO A 87 -19.42 11.51 -8.35
C PRO A 87 -18.01 10.92 -8.36
N GLN A 88 -17.00 11.72 -8.72
CA GLN A 88 -15.61 11.27 -8.79
C GLN A 88 -15.08 10.85 -7.41
N ALA A 89 -15.31 11.65 -6.36
CA ALA A 89 -14.88 11.31 -5.01
C ALA A 89 -15.54 10.03 -4.46
N ILE A 90 -16.81 9.77 -4.82
CA ILE A 90 -17.50 8.52 -4.46
C ILE A 90 -16.81 7.32 -5.12
N MET A 91 -16.50 7.41 -6.41
CA MET A 91 -15.83 6.33 -7.15
C MET A 91 -14.40 6.11 -6.62
N ASP A 92 -13.66 7.19 -6.39
CA ASP A 92 -12.29 7.14 -5.90
C ASP A 92 -12.22 6.51 -4.51
N ALA A 93 -13.17 6.81 -3.61
CA ALA A 93 -13.27 6.17 -2.30
C ALA A 93 -13.46 4.65 -2.41
N LYS A 94 -14.33 4.20 -3.33
CA LYS A 94 -14.54 2.76 -3.58
C LYS A 94 -13.27 2.10 -4.10
N THR A 95 -12.62 2.71 -5.11
CA THR A 95 -11.38 2.20 -5.67
C THR A 95 -10.26 2.13 -4.63
N ILE A 96 -10.12 3.14 -3.76
CA ILE A 96 -9.14 3.13 -2.67
C ILE A 96 -9.43 1.98 -1.69
N ASN A 97 -10.68 1.81 -1.24
CA ASN A 97 -11.05 0.69 -0.37
C ASN A 97 -10.75 -0.66 -1.01
N THR A 98 -10.96 -0.80 -2.32
CA THR A 98 -10.64 -2.04 -3.04
C THR A 98 -9.15 -2.31 -3.10
N LYS A 99 -8.34 -1.28 -3.36
CA LYS A 99 -6.88 -1.43 -3.31
C LYS A 99 -6.39 -1.80 -1.92
N GLU A 100 -6.92 -1.18 -0.88
CA GLU A 100 -6.57 -1.49 0.51
C GLU A 100 -6.98 -2.92 0.89
N THR A 101 -8.19 -3.35 0.48
CA THR A 101 -8.66 -4.72 0.70
C THR A 101 -7.72 -5.73 0.03
N VAL A 102 -7.40 -5.51 -1.24
CA VAL A 102 -6.45 -6.33 -1.98
C VAL A 102 -5.07 -6.34 -1.31
N ALA A 103 -4.55 -5.19 -0.89
CA ALA A 103 -3.27 -5.07 -0.22
C ALA A 103 -3.26 -5.82 1.13
N TYR A 104 -4.33 -5.70 1.92
CA TYR A 104 -4.47 -6.43 3.18
C TYR A 104 -4.37 -7.94 2.95
N TYR A 105 -5.10 -8.46 1.98
CA TYR A 105 -5.10 -9.89 1.70
C TYR A 105 -3.80 -10.43 1.09
N ASN A 106 -3.05 -9.59 0.37
CA ASN A 106 -1.79 -9.98 -0.23
C ASN A 106 -0.58 -9.84 0.70
N TYR A 107 -0.60 -8.89 1.63
CA TYR A 107 0.58 -8.53 2.42
C TYR A 107 0.42 -8.78 3.91
N ASN A 108 -0.80 -8.71 4.46
CA ASN A 108 -1.04 -8.97 5.88
C ASN A 108 -1.05 -10.50 6.14
N PRO A 109 -0.24 -11.00 7.10
CA PRO A 109 -0.27 -12.41 7.51
C PRO A 109 -1.68 -12.91 7.86
N GLU A 110 -2.51 -12.09 8.51
CA GLU A 110 -3.89 -12.48 8.87
C GLU A 110 -4.78 -12.60 7.63
N GLY A 111 -4.65 -11.67 6.68
CA GLY A 111 -5.35 -11.73 5.40
C GLY A 111 -4.96 -12.98 4.59
N LYS A 112 -3.67 -13.28 4.51
CA LYS A 112 -3.16 -14.50 3.86
C LYS A 112 -3.70 -15.77 4.50
N LYS A 113 -3.74 -15.83 5.85
CA LYS A 113 -4.32 -16.97 6.58
C LYS A 113 -5.80 -17.15 6.27
N GLU A 114 -6.57 -16.06 6.23
CA GLU A 114 -8.00 -16.12 5.90
C GLU A 114 -8.25 -16.60 4.46
N ILE A 115 -7.44 -16.14 3.49
CA ILE A 115 -7.50 -16.67 2.11
C ILE A 115 -7.16 -18.16 2.09
N ALA A 116 -6.05 -18.56 2.72
CA ALA A 116 -5.63 -19.95 2.77
C ALA A 116 -6.71 -20.85 3.40
N ARG A 117 -7.36 -20.38 4.47
CA ARG A 117 -8.49 -21.06 5.11
C ARG A 117 -9.67 -21.23 4.16
N ARG A 118 -10.03 -20.19 3.41
CA ARG A 118 -11.11 -20.24 2.41
C ARG A 118 -10.78 -21.09 1.19
N GLU A 119 -9.50 -21.19 0.84
CA GLU A 119 -8.97 -22.06 -0.21
C GLU A 119 -8.81 -23.53 0.23
N GLY A 120 -9.04 -23.85 1.50
CA GLY A 120 -8.91 -25.20 2.03
C GLY A 120 -7.46 -25.65 2.25
N MET A 121 -6.51 -24.71 2.34
CA MET A 121 -5.11 -25.00 2.66
C MET A 121 -4.95 -25.34 4.14
N THR A 122 -4.11 -26.32 4.46
CA THR A 122 -3.72 -26.64 5.84
C THR A 122 -2.80 -25.56 6.41
N GLU A 123 -2.84 -25.34 7.73
CA GLU A 123 -2.02 -24.30 8.40
C GLU A 123 -0.52 -24.44 8.07
N THR A 124 -0.02 -25.67 7.92
CA THR A 124 1.37 -25.96 7.57
C THR A 124 1.78 -25.49 6.18
N ASN A 125 0.86 -25.53 5.20
CA ASN A 125 1.11 -25.20 3.80
C ASN A 125 0.62 -23.79 3.45
N SER A 126 0.13 -23.03 4.44
CA SER A 126 -0.32 -21.66 4.23
C SER A 126 0.87 -20.73 3.94
N PRO A 127 0.78 -19.85 2.93
CA PRO A 127 1.85 -18.91 2.59
C PRO A 127 2.24 -17.99 3.77
N ALA A 128 1.32 -17.73 4.70
CA ALA A 128 1.64 -16.97 5.92
C ALA A 128 2.59 -17.73 6.87
N ASN A 129 2.51 -19.06 6.91
CA ASN A 129 3.40 -19.89 7.73
C ASN A 129 4.80 -19.95 7.09
N SER A 130 4.87 -20.20 5.78
CA SER A 130 6.15 -20.27 5.06
C SER A 130 6.92 -18.94 5.13
N ASP A 131 6.22 -17.80 5.02
CA ASP A 131 6.85 -16.48 5.13
C ASP A 131 7.43 -16.25 6.54
N SER A 132 6.71 -16.68 7.58
CA SER A 132 7.18 -16.58 8.97
C SER A 132 8.38 -17.49 9.26
N GLU A 133 8.39 -18.70 8.72
CA GLU A 133 9.52 -19.62 8.86
C GLU A 133 10.77 -19.10 8.14
N LEU A 134 10.61 -18.54 6.94
CA LEU A 134 11.70 -17.93 6.19
C LEU A 134 12.32 -16.74 6.94
N GLU A 135 11.52 -15.89 7.57
CA GLU A 135 12.01 -14.78 8.42
C GLU A 135 12.85 -15.31 9.58
N LYS A 136 12.35 -16.33 10.28
CA LYS A 136 13.08 -16.96 11.39
C LYS A 136 14.41 -17.56 10.92
N LEU A 137 14.41 -18.28 9.80
CA LEU A 137 15.62 -18.87 9.22
C LEU A 137 16.64 -17.81 8.79
N LYS A 138 16.19 -16.68 8.21
CA LYS A 138 17.08 -15.56 7.87
C LYS A 138 17.76 -14.99 9.11
N LYS A 139 16.99 -14.79 10.18
CA LYS A 139 17.52 -14.27 11.46
C LYS A 139 18.50 -15.25 12.10
N ASP A 140 18.18 -16.55 12.08
CA ASP A 140 19.08 -17.60 12.59
C ASP A 140 20.37 -17.70 11.75
N LEU A 141 20.27 -17.50 10.43
CA LEU A 141 21.41 -17.46 9.52
C LEU A 141 22.30 -16.23 9.77
N GLU A 142 21.71 -15.05 9.99
CA GLU A 142 22.47 -13.86 10.37
C GLU A 142 23.17 -14.04 11.72
N LEU A 143 22.48 -14.61 12.70
CA LEU A 143 23.08 -14.91 14.00
C LEU A 143 24.24 -15.91 13.87
N MET A 144 24.12 -16.90 12.98
CA MET A 144 25.19 -17.86 12.72
C MET A 144 26.41 -17.20 12.07
N LYS A 145 26.20 -16.32 11.08
CA LYS A 145 27.28 -15.55 10.44
C LYS A 145 28.02 -14.70 11.48
N LEU A 146 27.28 -13.97 12.30
CA LEU A 146 27.85 -13.14 13.36
C LEU A 146 28.66 -13.96 14.38
N LYS A 147 28.14 -15.12 14.80
CA LYS A 147 28.86 -16.03 15.71
C LYS A 147 30.17 -16.55 15.11
N ASN A 148 30.19 -16.82 13.81
CA ASN A 148 31.41 -17.27 13.14
C ASN A 148 32.43 -16.14 13.01
N GLU A 149 31.98 -14.93 12.67
CA GLU A 149 32.84 -13.75 12.59
C GLU A 149 33.53 -13.44 13.94
N ILE A 150 32.76 -13.40 15.04
CA ILE A 150 33.30 -13.21 16.39
C ILE A 150 34.28 -14.34 16.77
N ARG A 151 33.95 -15.59 16.40
CA ARG A 151 34.82 -16.73 16.68
C ARG A 151 36.16 -16.59 15.96
N ASP A 152 36.16 -16.12 14.72
CA ASP A 152 37.38 -15.92 13.95
C ASP A 152 38.22 -14.76 14.50
N GLU A 153 37.58 -13.67 14.95
CA GLU A 153 38.26 -12.55 15.60
C GLU A 153 38.95 -12.97 16.91
N ILE A 154 38.24 -13.69 17.80
CA ILE A 154 38.82 -14.23 19.04
C ILE A 154 40.00 -15.15 18.74
N LYS A 155 39.88 -16.01 17.72
CA LYS A 155 40.95 -16.95 17.35
C LYS A 155 42.21 -16.22 16.86
N ASN A 156 42.05 -15.11 16.15
CA ASN A 156 43.15 -14.27 15.71
C ASN A 156 43.81 -13.54 16.89
N GLU A 157 43.03 -13.03 17.83
CA GLU A 157 43.55 -12.34 19.03
C GLU A 157 44.35 -13.29 19.93
N VAL A 158 43.81 -14.49 20.21
CA VAL A 158 44.53 -15.52 20.97
C VAL A 158 45.84 -15.91 20.28
N ARG A 159 45.84 -16.04 18.95
CA ARG A 159 47.06 -16.33 18.18
C ARG A 159 48.09 -15.21 18.32
N TYR A 160 47.67 -13.96 18.26
CA TYR A 160 48.55 -12.80 18.42
C TYR A 160 49.21 -12.78 19.81
N GLU A 161 48.44 -12.93 20.88
CA GLU A 161 48.96 -12.95 22.26
C GLU A 161 49.88 -14.16 22.52
N THR A 162 49.65 -15.30 21.86
CA THR A 162 50.54 -16.47 21.95
C THR A 162 51.89 -16.23 21.26
N MET A 163 51.93 -15.46 20.17
CA MET A 163 53.19 -15.12 19.48
C MET A 163 53.98 -14.04 20.23
N LYS A 164 53.31 -13.13 20.93
CA LYS A 164 53.94 -12.04 21.68
C LYS A 164 54.65 -12.50 22.96
N ASN A 165 54.14 -13.56 23.61
CA ASN A 165 54.70 -14.12 24.84
C ASN A 165 55.74 -15.23 24.61
N ARG A 166 56.19 -15.41 23.37
CA ARG A 166 57.23 -16.37 22.98
C ARG A 166 58.46 -15.63 22.48
#